data_AF-A0ABD2B9K6-F1
#
_entry.id   AF-A0ABD2B9K6-F1
#
_cell.length_a   1.000
_cell.length_b   1.000
_cell.length_c   1.000
_cell.angle_alpha   90.00
_cell.angle_beta   90.00
_cell.angle_gamma   90.00
#
_symmetry.space_group_name_H-M   'P 1'
#
loop_
_entity.id
_entity.type
_entity.pdbx_description
1 polymer ?
#
loop_
_entity_poly.entity_id
_entity_poly.type
_entity_poly.pdbx_seq_one_letter_code
_entity_poly.pdbx_strand_id
1 'polypeptide(L)'
;MSMNLSAKLDELQRGDRQLETTVALCEIRTQLQELTKSVESCQSEVSEVKRDMVAIKHELDTVQQVKEEIEELREYVDRLEEHSHRRKLRLLEQGLTFFLSYAILAAVLGMLQFGYNTGVINAPEVNIENFMKDVYKNRYGEDITDDSVKKLYSIAVSIFAIGGMLGGFSGGIIANRFGRLV
;
A
#
# COMPACT_ATOMS: atom_id res chain seq x y z
N MET A 1 -11.90 45.45 -105.18
CA MET A 1 -11.97 45.93 -103.78
C MET A 1 -12.14 44.80 -102.73
N SER A 2 -12.03 43.50 -103.08
CA SER A 2 -12.27 42.40 -102.11
C SER A 2 -11.01 41.73 -101.53
N MET A 3 -9.81 42.01 -102.06
CA MET A 3 -8.56 41.39 -101.60
C MET A 3 -7.96 42.02 -100.33
N ASN A 4 -8.40 43.23 -99.94
CA ASN A 4 -7.87 43.94 -98.78
C ASN A 4 -8.65 43.63 -97.48
N LEU A 5 -9.94 43.26 -97.61
CA LEU A 5 -10.79 42.90 -96.48
C LEU A 5 -10.53 41.46 -95.99
N SER A 6 -10.20 40.56 -96.91
CA SER A 6 -9.85 39.17 -96.63
C SER A 6 -8.53 39.05 -95.87
N ALA A 7 -7.52 39.86 -96.20
CA ALA A 7 -6.26 39.90 -95.46
C ALA A 7 -6.41 40.44 -94.02
N LYS A 8 -7.21 41.49 -93.81
CA LYS A 8 -7.50 42.03 -92.46
C LYS A 8 -8.39 41.11 -91.61
N LEU A 9 -9.33 40.39 -92.23
CA LEU A 9 -10.15 39.40 -91.54
C LEU A 9 -9.32 38.19 -91.11
N ASP A 10 -8.35 37.78 -91.92
CA ASP A 10 -7.42 36.68 -91.62
C ASP A 10 -6.39 37.07 -90.54
N GLU A 11 -5.99 38.35 -90.43
CA GLU A 11 -5.19 38.87 -89.32
C GLU A 11 -5.98 39.02 -88.01
N LEU A 12 -7.23 39.51 -88.05
CA LEU A 12 -8.11 39.58 -86.87
C LEU A 12 -8.49 38.19 -86.36
N GLN A 13 -8.80 37.23 -87.25
CA GLN A 13 -9.02 35.84 -86.86
C GLN A 13 -7.75 35.17 -86.32
N ARG A 14 -6.56 35.51 -86.83
CA ARG A 14 -5.30 35.02 -86.25
C ARG A 14 -5.03 35.61 -84.88
N GLY A 15 -5.27 36.91 -84.68
CA GLY A 15 -5.11 37.58 -83.38
C GLY A 15 -6.06 37.05 -82.31
N ASP A 16 -7.32 36.81 -82.67
CA ASP A 16 -8.35 36.27 -81.77
C ASP A 16 -8.04 34.81 -81.36
N ARG A 17 -7.63 33.97 -82.32
CA ARG A 17 -7.18 32.60 -82.03
C ARG A 17 -5.89 32.58 -81.19
N GLN A 18 -4.99 33.54 -81.37
CA GLN A 18 -3.80 33.67 -80.51
C GLN A 18 -4.15 34.14 -79.09
N LEU A 19 -5.15 35.02 -78.93
CA LEU A 19 -5.60 35.48 -77.63
C LEU A 19 -6.30 34.34 -76.85
N GLU A 20 -7.23 33.61 -77.49
CA GLU A 20 -7.89 32.44 -76.88
C GLU A 20 -6.90 31.35 -76.46
N THR A 21 -5.91 31.05 -77.32
CA THR A 21 -4.87 30.07 -76.96
C THR A 21 -3.96 30.56 -75.83
N THR A 22 -3.69 31.86 -75.74
CA THR A 22 -2.89 32.45 -74.65
C THR A 22 -3.66 32.46 -73.33
N VAL A 23 -4.96 32.75 -73.34
CA VAL A 23 -5.82 32.71 -72.14
C VAL A 23 -5.97 31.26 -71.64
N ALA A 24 -6.22 30.31 -72.53
CA ALA A 24 -6.27 28.88 -72.17
C ALA A 24 -4.93 28.38 -71.59
N LEU A 25 -3.80 28.81 -72.16
CA LEU A 25 -2.47 28.52 -71.61
C LEU A 25 -2.26 29.13 -70.21
N CYS A 26 -2.79 30.34 -69.96
CA CYS A 26 -2.72 31.00 -68.66
C CYS A 26 -3.56 30.26 -67.60
N GLU A 27 -4.77 29.81 -67.96
CA GLU A 27 -5.62 29.00 -67.08
C GLU A 27 -5.00 27.64 -66.77
N ILE A 28 -4.48 26.92 -67.78
CA ILE A 28 -3.77 25.65 -67.58
C ILE A 28 -2.56 25.85 -66.67
N ARG A 29 -1.80 26.93 -66.85
CA ARG A 29 -0.66 27.26 -65.98
C ARG A 29 -1.11 27.51 -64.53
N THR A 30 -2.22 28.21 -64.34
CA THR A 30 -2.77 28.51 -63.01
C THR A 30 -3.24 27.23 -62.32
N GLN A 31 -3.97 26.35 -63.01
CA GLN A 31 -4.39 25.05 -62.48
C GLN A 31 -3.19 24.14 -62.16
N LEU A 32 -2.16 24.11 -63.01
CA LEU A 32 -0.93 23.38 -62.73
C LEU A 32 -0.22 23.92 -61.49
N GLN A 33 -0.21 25.24 -61.28
CA GLN A 33 0.36 25.84 -60.07
C GLN A 33 -0.45 25.50 -58.81
N GLU A 34 -1.78 25.51 -58.87
CA GLU A 34 -2.62 25.10 -57.74
C GLU A 34 -2.48 23.63 -57.41
N LEU A 35 -2.48 22.76 -58.43
CA LEU A 35 -2.26 21.34 -58.26
C LEU A 35 -0.87 21.07 -57.65
N THR A 36 0.15 21.81 -58.09
CA THR A 36 1.51 21.69 -57.53
C THR A 36 1.50 22.02 -56.03
N LYS A 37 0.85 23.11 -55.62
CA LYS A 37 0.73 23.47 -54.19
C LYS A 37 -0.05 22.43 -53.39
N SER A 38 -1.11 21.88 -53.97
CA SER A 38 -1.91 20.83 -53.31
C SER A 38 -1.10 19.54 -53.13
N VAL A 39 -0.30 19.15 -54.12
CA VAL A 39 0.61 18.00 -54.03
C VAL A 39 1.69 18.24 -52.97
N GLU A 40 2.29 19.44 -52.91
CA GLU A 40 3.26 19.80 -51.87
C GLU A 40 2.64 19.74 -50.46
N SER A 41 1.40 20.21 -50.29
CA SER A 41 0.65 20.12 -49.02
C SER A 41 0.41 18.68 -48.61
N CYS A 42 -0.08 17.85 -49.53
CA CYS A 42 -0.32 16.43 -49.27
C CYS A 42 0.99 15.70 -48.92
N GLN A 43 2.09 16.05 -49.58
CA GLN A 43 3.41 15.49 -49.26
C GLN A 43 3.88 15.89 -47.86
N SER A 44 3.57 17.10 -47.40
CA SER A 44 3.86 17.56 -46.04
C SER A 44 3.05 16.78 -45.00
N GLU A 45 1.74 16.65 -45.20
CA GLU A 45 0.85 15.88 -44.30
C GLU A 45 1.27 14.41 -44.19
N VAL A 46 1.61 13.78 -45.32
CA VAL A 46 2.12 12.39 -45.32
C VAL A 46 3.44 12.29 -44.57
N SER A 47 4.30 13.32 -44.66
CA SER A 47 5.57 13.37 -43.92
C SER A 47 5.35 13.56 -42.41
N GLU A 48 4.30 14.26 -42.00
CA GLU A 48 3.87 14.38 -40.60
C GLU A 48 3.30 13.08 -40.07
N VAL A 49 2.34 12.47 -40.77
CA VAL A 49 1.75 11.18 -40.40
C VAL A 49 2.83 10.09 -40.28
N LYS A 50 3.84 10.10 -41.15
CA LYS A 50 4.97 9.17 -41.06
C LYS A 50 5.79 9.40 -39.79
N ARG A 51 6.02 10.64 -39.38
CA ARG A 51 6.72 10.97 -38.13
C ARG A 51 5.92 10.50 -36.92
N ASP A 52 4.62 10.76 -36.90
CA ASP A 52 3.73 10.35 -35.82
C ASP A 52 3.65 8.82 -35.72
N MET A 53 3.56 8.12 -36.84
CA MET A 53 3.60 6.64 -36.87
C MET A 53 4.89 6.09 -36.27
N VAL A 54 6.04 6.73 -36.54
CA VAL A 54 7.33 6.33 -35.95
C VAL A 54 7.34 6.59 -34.45
N ALA A 55 6.82 7.72 -33.99
CA ALA A 55 6.70 8.02 -32.56
C ALA A 55 5.77 7.03 -31.83
N ILE A 56 4.60 6.74 -32.41
CA ILE A 56 3.64 5.76 -31.88
C ILE A 56 4.27 4.37 -31.82
N LYS A 57 5.07 4.00 -32.83
CA LYS A 57 5.79 2.72 -32.83
C LYS A 57 6.77 2.64 -31.64
N HIS A 58 7.50 3.71 -31.37
CA HIS A 58 8.42 3.76 -30.23
C HIS A 58 7.67 3.66 -28.88
N GLU A 59 6.55 4.37 -28.72
CA GLU A 59 5.69 4.25 -27.52
C GLU A 59 5.11 2.84 -27.36
N LEU A 60 4.79 2.15 -28.47
CA LEU A 60 4.34 0.77 -28.41
C LEU A 60 5.46 -0.17 -27.94
N ASP A 61 6.69 0.04 -28.42
CA ASP A 61 7.86 -0.75 -28.02
C ASP A 61 8.14 -0.56 -26.51
N THR A 62 8.03 0.66 -25.97
CA THR A 62 8.20 0.89 -24.52
C THR A 62 7.09 0.26 -23.69
N VAL A 63 5.83 0.34 -24.13
CA VAL A 63 4.70 -0.36 -23.47
C VAL A 63 4.91 -1.86 -23.47
N GLN A 64 5.45 -2.42 -24.55
CA GLN A 64 5.75 -3.84 -24.64
C GLN A 64 6.84 -4.25 -23.64
N GLN A 65 7.90 -3.45 -23.49
CA GLN A 65 8.93 -3.67 -22.48
C GLN A 65 8.36 -3.62 -21.05
N VAL A 66 7.54 -2.61 -20.73
CA VAL A 66 6.91 -2.50 -19.40
C VAL A 66 5.99 -3.70 -19.13
N LYS A 67 5.30 -4.21 -20.15
CA LYS A 67 4.47 -5.40 -20.01
C LYS A 67 5.31 -6.62 -19.63
N GLU A 68 6.46 -6.81 -20.27
CA GLU A 68 7.39 -7.91 -19.94
C GLU A 68 7.88 -7.80 -18.49
N GLU A 69 8.28 -6.60 -18.04
CA GLU A 69 8.69 -6.37 -16.65
C GLU A 69 7.58 -6.65 -15.63
N ILE A 70 6.33 -6.26 -15.94
CA ILE A 70 5.17 -6.56 -15.09
C ILE A 70 4.91 -8.07 -15.01
N GLU A 71 5.06 -8.79 -16.13
CA GLU A 71 4.84 -10.23 -16.20
C GLU A 71 5.91 -10.99 -15.38
N GLU A 72 7.18 -10.57 -15.45
CA GLU A 72 8.25 -11.08 -14.60
C GLU A 72 8.00 -10.80 -13.11
N LEU A 73 7.58 -9.58 -12.75
CA LEU A 73 7.24 -9.24 -11.37
C LEU A 73 6.08 -10.08 -10.85
N ARG A 74 5.06 -10.32 -11.68
CA ARG A 74 3.91 -11.13 -11.33
C ARG A 74 4.32 -12.57 -11.02
N GLU A 75 5.18 -13.17 -11.85
CA GLU A 75 5.73 -14.49 -11.58
C GLU A 75 6.56 -14.53 -10.29
N TYR A 76 7.35 -13.49 -10.02
CA TYR A 76 8.13 -13.39 -8.79
C TYR A 76 7.25 -13.32 -7.54
N VAL A 77 6.16 -12.54 -7.59
CA VAL A 77 5.17 -12.46 -6.51
C VAL A 77 4.48 -13.81 -6.30
N ASP A 78 4.00 -14.46 -7.37
CA ASP A 78 3.35 -15.77 -7.30
C ASP A 78 4.28 -16.81 -6.63
N ARG A 79 5.58 -16.80 -6.97
CA ARG A 79 6.61 -17.65 -6.35
C ARG A 79 6.81 -17.35 -4.86
N LEU A 80 6.81 -16.07 -4.47
CA LEU A 80 6.92 -15.67 -3.07
C LEU A 80 5.70 -16.08 -2.25
N GLU A 81 4.50 -15.89 -2.79
CA GLU A 81 3.26 -16.32 -2.16
C GLU A 81 3.24 -17.83 -1.96
N GLU A 82 3.65 -18.59 -2.96
CA GLU A 82 3.73 -20.05 -2.88
C GLU A 82 4.77 -20.48 -1.81
N HIS A 83 5.93 -19.82 -1.74
CA HIS A 83 6.92 -20.06 -0.70
C HIS A 83 6.38 -19.80 0.71
N SER A 84 5.63 -18.71 0.89
CA SER A 84 4.95 -18.38 2.14
C SER A 84 3.91 -19.44 2.50
N HIS A 85 3.10 -19.86 1.53
CA HIS A 85 2.07 -20.88 1.72
C HIS A 85 2.68 -22.22 2.12
N ARG A 86 3.74 -22.67 1.44
CA ARG A 86 4.50 -23.88 1.81
C ARG A 86 5.13 -23.78 3.20
N ARG A 87 5.60 -22.60 3.63
CA ARG A 87 6.10 -22.39 5.01
C ARG A 87 4.98 -22.53 6.03
N LYS A 88 3.82 -21.91 5.79
CA LYS A 88 2.65 -22.04 6.67
C LYS A 88 2.19 -23.49 6.80
N LEU A 89 2.12 -24.22 5.69
CA LEU A 89 1.78 -25.64 5.68
C LEU A 89 2.78 -26.47 6.50
N ARG A 90 4.09 -26.27 6.32
CA ARG A 90 5.12 -26.96 7.12
C ARG A 90 5.01 -26.67 8.61
N LEU A 91 4.67 -25.44 9.00
CA LEU A 91 4.47 -25.07 10.40
C LEU A 91 3.21 -25.72 10.98
N LEU A 92 2.12 -25.76 10.21
CA LEU A 92 0.89 -26.45 10.60
C LEU A 92 1.12 -27.96 10.75
N GLU A 93 1.93 -28.55 9.87
CA GLU A 93 2.30 -29.98 9.89
C GLU A 93 3.21 -30.32 11.08
N GLN A 94 4.13 -29.43 11.47
CA GLN A 94 4.99 -29.63 12.64
C GLN A 94 4.23 -29.63 13.98
N GLY A 95 3.04 -29.03 14.04
CA GLY A 95 2.14 -29.08 15.18
C GLY A 95 2.72 -28.52 16.49
N LEU A 96 1.97 -28.70 17.59
CA LEU A 96 2.44 -28.36 18.93
C LEU A 96 3.44 -29.41 19.42
N THR A 97 4.72 -29.05 19.50
CA THR A 97 5.73 -29.95 20.04
C THR A 97 5.57 -30.13 21.55
N PHE A 98 5.95 -31.30 22.07
CA PHE A 98 5.94 -31.57 23.51
C PHE A 98 6.74 -30.52 24.30
N PHE A 99 7.95 -30.18 23.83
CA PHE A 99 8.77 -29.14 24.46
C PHE A 99 8.11 -27.76 24.50
N LEU A 100 7.43 -27.37 23.41
CA LEU A 100 6.70 -26.10 23.37
C LEU A 100 5.54 -26.11 24.36
N SER A 101 4.78 -27.20 24.43
CA SER A 101 3.71 -27.36 25.42
C SER A 101 4.23 -27.28 26.86
N TYR A 102 5.34 -27.95 27.16
CA TYR A 102 6.00 -27.91 28.46
C TYR A 102 6.44 -26.49 28.84
N ALA A 103 7.09 -25.77 27.91
CA ALA A 103 7.52 -24.40 28.15
C ALA A 103 6.33 -23.45 28.43
N ILE A 104 5.23 -23.60 27.69
CA ILE A 104 4.01 -22.83 27.92
C ILE A 104 3.41 -23.14 29.30
N LEU A 105 3.28 -24.42 29.65
CA LEU A 105 2.74 -24.83 30.94
C LEU A 105 3.60 -24.29 32.10
N ALA A 106 4.93 -24.40 32.00
CA ALA A 106 5.85 -23.86 32.99
C ALA A 106 5.69 -22.34 33.15
N ALA A 107 5.55 -21.60 32.04
CA ALA A 107 5.32 -20.15 32.09
C ALA A 107 3.96 -19.78 32.72
N VAL A 108 2.91 -20.55 32.44
CA VAL A 108 1.56 -20.31 32.97
C VAL A 108 1.48 -20.53 34.48
N LEU A 109 2.27 -21.44 35.06
CA LEU A 109 2.30 -21.66 36.52
C LEU A 109 2.65 -20.39 37.30
N GLY A 110 3.52 -19.52 36.76
CA GLY A 110 3.83 -18.22 37.37
C GLY A 110 2.61 -17.29 37.39
N MET A 111 1.84 -17.25 36.30
CA MET A 111 0.61 -16.46 36.23
C MET A 111 -0.50 -17.04 37.11
N LEU A 112 -0.56 -18.37 37.24
CA LEU A 112 -1.48 -19.04 38.16
C LEU A 112 -1.20 -18.65 39.62
N GLN A 113 0.07 -18.60 40.02
CA GLN A 113 0.46 -18.15 41.37
C GLN A 113 0.01 -16.72 41.65
N PHE A 114 0.16 -15.82 40.67
CA PHE A 114 -0.34 -14.45 40.77
C PHE A 114 -1.85 -14.43 41.00
N GLY A 115 -2.62 -15.15 40.18
CA GLY A 115 -4.08 -15.24 40.33
C GLY A 115 -4.52 -15.87 41.65
N TYR A 116 -3.84 -16.92 42.10
CA TYR A 116 -4.11 -17.58 43.39
C TYR A 116 -3.92 -16.61 44.57
N ASN A 117 -2.81 -15.88 44.60
CA ASN A 117 -2.53 -14.90 45.67
C ASN A 117 -3.57 -13.78 45.72
N THR A 118 -4.10 -13.35 44.58
CA THR A 118 -5.20 -12.36 44.54
C THR A 118 -6.55 -12.98 44.92
N GLY A 119 -6.82 -14.22 44.55
CA GLY A 119 -8.13 -14.86 44.78
C GLY A 119 -8.33 -15.38 46.20
N VAL A 120 -7.28 -15.91 46.84
CA VAL A 120 -7.40 -16.58 48.15
C VAL A 120 -7.69 -15.61 49.29
N ILE A 121 -7.40 -14.32 49.12
CA ILE A 121 -7.57 -13.33 50.20
C ILE A 121 -9.05 -13.01 50.50
N ASN A 122 -9.94 -13.16 49.51
CA ASN A 122 -11.35 -12.78 49.65
C ASN A 122 -12.18 -13.81 50.45
N ALA A 123 -11.90 -15.11 50.29
CA ALA A 123 -12.70 -16.14 50.96
C ALA A 123 -12.61 -16.12 52.50
N PRO A 124 -11.43 -15.92 53.12
CA PRO A 124 -11.28 -15.81 54.57
C PRO A 124 -11.33 -14.36 55.09
N GLU A 125 -11.88 -13.40 54.34
CA GLU A 125 -11.92 -11.97 54.73
C GLU A 125 -12.44 -11.79 56.16
N VAL A 126 -13.61 -12.37 56.47
CA VAL A 126 -14.23 -12.29 57.80
C VAL A 126 -13.36 -12.92 58.89
N ASN A 127 -12.69 -14.04 58.59
CA ASN A 127 -11.79 -14.70 59.54
C ASN A 127 -10.56 -13.83 59.83
N ILE A 128 -10.02 -13.16 58.82
CA ILE A 128 -8.89 -12.24 58.97
C ILE A 128 -9.31 -11.02 59.77
N GLU A 129 -10.47 -10.42 59.50
CA GLU A 129 -10.99 -9.29 60.27
C GLU A 129 -11.19 -9.64 61.75
N ASN A 130 -11.76 -10.81 62.05
CA ASN A 130 -11.94 -11.28 63.42
C ASN A 130 -10.59 -11.51 64.12
N PHE A 131 -9.62 -12.11 63.42
CA PHE A 131 -8.26 -12.25 63.94
C PHE A 131 -7.63 -10.89 64.28
N MET A 132 -7.83 -9.87 63.43
CA MET A 132 -7.33 -8.52 63.70
C MET A 132 -8.00 -7.90 64.94
N LYS A 133 -9.31 -8.11 65.13
CA LYS A 133 -10.05 -7.69 66.33
C LYS A 133 -9.51 -8.36 67.58
N ASP A 134 -9.33 -9.68 67.55
CA ASP A 134 -8.83 -10.47 68.68
C ASP A 134 -7.40 -10.06 69.08
N VAL A 135 -6.52 -9.87 68.10
CA VAL A 135 -5.15 -9.39 68.34
C VAL A 135 -5.13 -8.00 68.94
N TYR A 136 -6.00 -7.09 68.47
CA TYR A 136 -6.10 -5.74 69.01
C TYR A 136 -6.59 -5.76 70.46
N LYS A 137 -7.67 -6.52 70.74
CA LYS A 137 -8.23 -6.68 72.08
C LYS A 137 -7.22 -7.26 73.07
N ASN A 138 -6.46 -8.28 72.65
CA ASN A 138 -5.43 -8.88 73.48
C ASN A 138 -4.26 -7.92 73.79
N ARG A 139 -3.97 -6.96 72.90
CA ARG A 139 -2.86 -6.02 73.09
C ARG A 139 -3.24 -4.79 73.89
N TYR A 140 -4.44 -4.26 73.68
CA TYR A 140 -4.87 -2.96 74.24
C TYR A 140 -6.00 -3.08 75.27
N GLY A 141 -6.62 -4.25 75.41
CA GLY A 141 -7.75 -4.47 76.32
C GLY A 141 -9.08 -3.87 75.84
N GLU A 142 -9.11 -3.26 74.66
CA GLU A 142 -10.27 -2.56 74.09
C GLU A 142 -10.69 -3.16 72.75
N ASP A 143 -11.98 -3.06 72.43
CA ASP A 143 -12.52 -3.51 71.14
C ASP A 143 -12.29 -2.46 70.05
N ILE A 144 -11.76 -2.88 68.90
CA ILE A 144 -11.57 -2.02 67.73
C ILE A 144 -12.87 -1.88 66.94
N THR A 145 -13.14 -0.67 66.43
CA THR A 145 -14.30 -0.39 65.57
C THR A 145 -14.19 -1.14 64.24
N ASP A 146 -15.32 -1.63 63.72
CA ASP A 146 -15.41 -2.36 62.45
C ASP A 146 -14.81 -1.58 61.26
N ASP A 147 -15.07 -0.27 61.19
CA ASP A 147 -14.52 0.62 60.17
C ASP A 147 -12.98 0.67 60.18
N SER A 148 -12.38 0.63 61.37
CA SER A 148 -10.92 0.64 61.51
C SER A 148 -10.30 -0.67 61.06
N VAL A 149 -10.96 -1.80 61.34
CA VAL A 149 -10.52 -3.14 60.90
C VAL A 149 -10.57 -3.25 59.38
N LYS A 150 -11.68 -2.81 58.77
CA LYS A 150 -11.83 -2.77 57.30
C LYS A 150 -10.78 -1.91 56.63
N LYS A 151 -10.41 -0.77 57.21
CA LYS A 151 -9.30 0.07 56.72
C LYS A 151 -7.97 -0.66 56.79
N LEU A 152 -7.66 -1.32 57.91
CA LEU A 152 -6.42 -2.09 58.06
C LEU A 152 -6.35 -3.26 57.08
N TYR A 153 -7.46 -3.97 56.89
CA TYR A 153 -7.59 -5.03 55.89
C TYR A 153 -7.37 -4.50 54.47
N SER A 154 -8.02 -3.39 54.12
CA SER A 154 -7.84 -2.73 52.82
C SER A 154 -6.39 -2.31 52.57
N ILE A 155 -5.71 -1.78 53.58
CA ILE A 155 -4.28 -1.45 53.51
C ILE A 155 -3.46 -2.71 53.23
N ALA A 156 -3.71 -3.80 53.97
CA ALA A 156 -3.01 -5.07 53.78
C ALA A 156 -3.18 -5.62 52.35
N VAL A 157 -4.39 -5.60 51.81
CA VAL A 157 -4.68 -6.03 50.43
C VAL A 157 -4.00 -5.11 49.41
N SER A 158 -4.00 -3.79 49.64
CA SER A 158 -3.45 -2.82 48.69
C SER A 158 -1.92 -2.90 48.50
N ILE A 159 -1.19 -3.41 49.50
CA ILE A 159 0.26 -3.62 49.40
C ILE A 159 0.60 -4.60 48.27
N PHE A 160 -0.27 -5.56 47.99
CA PHE A 160 -0.12 -6.47 46.85
C PHE A 160 -0.03 -5.72 45.52
N ALA A 161 -0.89 -4.71 45.31
CA ALA A 161 -0.89 -3.90 44.10
C ALA A 161 0.40 -3.07 43.97
N ILE A 162 0.89 -2.50 45.07
CA ILE A 162 2.17 -1.77 45.11
C ILE A 162 3.33 -2.69 44.75
N GLY A 163 3.37 -3.90 45.33
CA GLY A 163 4.36 -4.92 44.99
C GLY A 163 4.30 -5.32 43.51
N GLY A 164 3.09 -5.48 42.97
CA GLY A 164 2.87 -5.76 41.54
C GLY A 164 3.41 -4.67 40.62
N MET A 165 3.22 -3.39 40.96
CA MET A 165 3.77 -2.27 40.20
C MET A 165 5.30 -2.27 40.20
N LEU A 166 5.93 -2.46 41.36
CA LEU A 166 7.38 -2.52 41.49
C LEU A 166 7.98 -3.74 40.78
N GLY A 167 7.33 -4.90 40.90
CA GLY A 167 7.69 -6.13 40.21
C GLY A 167 7.57 -5.99 38.68
N GLY A 168 6.48 -5.40 38.19
CA GLY A 168 6.28 -5.13 36.77
C GLY A 168 7.32 -4.16 36.20
N PHE A 169 7.65 -3.10 36.94
CA PHE A 169 8.68 -2.13 36.54
C PHE A 169 10.08 -2.76 36.48
N SER A 170 10.45 -3.55 37.49
CA SER A 170 11.75 -4.20 37.56
C SER A 170 11.89 -5.42 36.65
N GLY A 171 10.78 -6.05 36.25
CA GLY A 171 10.76 -7.28 35.45
C GLY A 171 11.51 -7.17 34.13
N GLY A 172 11.38 -6.04 33.42
CA GLY A 172 12.11 -5.82 32.16
C GLY A 172 13.63 -5.76 32.34
N ILE A 173 14.10 -5.10 33.41
CA ILE A 173 15.53 -4.99 33.73
C ILE A 173 16.09 -6.38 34.07
N ILE A 174 15.38 -7.15 34.89
CA ILE A 174 15.78 -8.50 35.31
C ILE A 174 15.80 -9.44 34.09
N ALA A 175 14.75 -9.41 33.26
CA ALA A 175 14.65 -10.25 32.06
C ALA A 175 15.74 -9.95 31.03
N ASN A 176 16.15 -8.69 30.88
CA ASN A 176 17.25 -8.33 29.98
C ASN A 176 18.62 -8.74 30.53
N ARG A 177 18.79 -8.79 31.85
CA ARG A 177 20.07 -9.15 32.49
C ARG A 177 20.28 -10.65 32.59
N PHE A 178 19.27 -11.40 33.00
CA PHE A 178 19.37 -12.84 33.23
C PHE A 178 18.80 -13.66 32.09
N GLY A 179 17.85 -13.12 31.32
CA GLY A 179 17.05 -13.89 30.37
C GLY A 179 15.64 -14.13 30.90
N ARG A 180 14.71 -14.52 30.03
CA ARG A 180 13.27 -14.67 30.37
C ARG A 180 12.92 -15.99 31.07
N LEU A 181 13.81 -16.98 31.00
CA LEU A 181 13.61 -18.34 31.52
C LEU A 181 14.76 -18.78 32.44
N VAL A 182 15.68 -17.87 32.76
CA VAL A 182 16.92 -18.13 33.51
C VAL A 182 16.66 -18.05 35.00
#